data_AF-D5E6W1-F1
#
_entry.id   AF-D5E6W1-F1
#
_cell.length_a   1.000
_cell.length_b   1.000
_cell.length_c   1.000
_cell.angle_alpha   90.00
_cell.angle_beta   90.00
_cell.angle_gamma   90.00
#
_symmetry.space_group_name_H-M   'P 1'
#
loop_
_entity.id
_entity.type
_entity.pdbx_description
1 polymer ?
#
loop_
_entity_poly.entity_id
_entity_poly.type
_entity_poly.pdbx_seq_one_letter_code
_entity_poly.pdbx_strand_id
1 'polypeptide(L)'
;MQVPEMFKKDDAVSPVIGVILMVAITVILAAVIAAFVFGLGSPETAPQASIKASNMTSSGFDIEHQGGDQISFENNDTKLMIAGADRTTAIDGNDTFSVGGELWVNTSLTDGDSIRFIDDDSNQPIASFTADI
;
A
#
# COMPACT_ATOMS: atom_id res chain seq x y z
N MET A 1 -43.20 72.00 -13.67
CA MET A 1 -41.93 71.37 -13.28
C MET A 1 -42.18 69.87 -13.14
N GLN A 2 -41.48 69.06 -13.93
CA GLN A 2 -41.61 67.61 -13.97
C GLN A 2 -40.79 67.00 -12.82
N VAL A 3 -41.35 65.98 -12.17
CA VAL A 3 -40.74 65.26 -11.05
C VAL A 3 -39.62 64.35 -11.61
N PRO A 4 -38.43 64.26 -10.98
CA PRO A 4 -37.29 63.52 -11.54
C PRO A 4 -37.56 62.00 -11.50
N GLU A 5 -37.09 61.28 -12.53
CA GLU A 5 -36.98 59.82 -12.53
C GLU A 5 -36.09 59.35 -11.35
N MET A 6 -36.71 59.12 -10.20
CA MET A 6 -36.16 58.25 -9.18
C MET A 6 -36.54 56.83 -9.58
N PHE A 7 -35.58 56.04 -10.07
CA PHE A 7 -35.40 54.59 -9.90
C PHE A 7 -34.38 54.04 -10.92
N LYS A 8 -33.23 54.71 -11.08
CA LYS A 8 -32.00 54.03 -11.52
C LYS A 8 -31.19 53.68 -10.29
N LYS A 9 -31.59 52.60 -9.62
CA LYS A 9 -30.79 51.93 -8.57
C LYS A 9 -30.78 50.41 -8.76
N ASP A 10 -31.00 49.95 -9.98
CA ASP A 10 -30.35 48.71 -10.41
C ASP A 10 -28.98 49.12 -10.92
N ASP A 11 -28.11 49.51 -9.98
CA ASP A 11 -26.67 49.38 -10.20
C ASP A 11 -26.49 47.94 -10.62
N ALA A 12 -26.30 47.75 -11.93
CA ALA A 12 -26.00 46.50 -12.55
C ALA A 12 -24.81 45.93 -11.78
N VAL A 13 -25.12 45.06 -10.81
CA VAL A 13 -24.15 44.31 -10.05
C VAL A 13 -23.47 43.48 -11.12
N SER A 14 -22.30 44.02 -11.47
CA SER A 14 -21.76 43.94 -12.81
C SER A 14 -21.52 42.49 -13.21
N PRO A 15 -21.58 42.15 -14.50
CA PRO A 15 -21.13 40.86 -15.02
C PRO A 15 -19.84 40.33 -14.38
N VAL A 16 -18.98 41.23 -13.90
CA VAL A 16 -17.75 40.97 -13.16
C VAL A 16 -17.97 40.27 -11.81
N ILE A 17 -19.01 40.60 -11.03
CA ILE A 17 -19.27 39.96 -9.73
C ILE A 17 -19.73 38.51 -9.93
N GLY A 18 -20.52 38.24 -10.98
CA GLY A 18 -20.87 36.87 -11.36
C GLY A 18 -19.64 36.05 -11.77
N VAL A 19 -18.73 36.66 -12.53
CA VAL A 19 -17.46 36.02 -12.92
C VAL A 19 -16.57 35.75 -11.71
N ILE A 20 -16.42 36.71 -10.78
CA ILE A 20 -15.62 36.52 -9.57
C ILE A 20 -16.20 35.38 -8.72
N LEU A 21 -17.52 35.32 -8.54
CA LEU A 21 -18.17 34.25 -7.78
C LEU A 21 -17.98 32.87 -8.43
N MET A 22 -18.08 32.79 -9.76
CA MET A 22 -17.87 31.55 -10.51
C MET A 22 -16.42 31.06 -10.41
N VAL A 23 -15.45 31.97 -10.56
CA VAL A 23 -14.03 31.64 -10.44
C VAL A 23 -13.68 31.24 -9.02
N ALA A 24 -14.21 31.93 -8.01
CA ALA A 24 -13.95 31.61 -6.61
C ALA A 24 -14.41 30.18 -6.25
N ILE A 25 -15.62 29.78 -6.63
CA ILE A 25 -16.16 28.45 -6.33
C ILE A 25 -15.34 27.37 -7.04
N THR A 26 -15.02 27.56 -8.32
CA THR A 26 -14.25 26.57 -9.09
C THR A 26 -12.83 26.39 -8.54
N VAL A 27 -12.18 27.47 -8.10
CA VAL A 27 -10.85 27.40 -7.45
C VAL A 27 -10.92 26.64 -6.12
N ILE A 28 -11.94 26.90 -5.30
CA ILE A 28 -12.13 26.17 -4.03
C ILE A 28 -12.36 24.68 -4.30
N LEU A 29 -13.27 24.33 -5.22
CA LEU A 29 -13.56 22.93 -5.54
C LEU A 29 -12.33 22.22 -6.11
N ALA A 30 -11.57 22.87 -7.00
CA ALA A 30 -10.34 22.32 -7.55
C ALA A 30 -9.28 22.09 -6.46
N ALA A 31 -9.09 23.03 -5.53
CA ALA A 31 -8.14 22.90 -4.43
C ALA A 31 -8.52 21.76 -3.47
N VAL A 32 -9.81 21.61 -3.16
CA VAL A 32 -10.31 20.54 -2.29
C VAL A 32 -10.12 19.17 -2.94
N ILE A 33 -10.47 19.01 -4.22
CA ILE A 33 -10.27 17.76 -4.95
C ILE A 33 -8.78 17.44 -5.05
N ALA A 34 -7.93 18.43 -5.35
CA ALA A 34 -6.48 18.24 -5.37
C ALA A 34 -5.96 17.77 -4.00
N ALA A 35 -6.43 18.36 -2.91
CA ALA A 35 -6.05 17.93 -1.56
C ALA A 35 -6.51 16.50 -1.25
N PHE A 36 -7.69 16.07 -1.72
CA PHE A 36 -8.12 14.69 -1.59
C PHE A 36 -7.30 13.73 -2.45
N VAL A 37 -7.01 14.09 -3.71
CA VAL A 37 -6.25 13.24 -4.63
C VAL A 37 -4.79 13.11 -4.21
N PHE A 38 -4.15 14.20 -3.76
CA PHE A 38 -2.77 14.17 -3.28
C PHE A 38 -2.64 13.70 -1.82
N GLY A 39 -3.70 13.86 -1.01
CA GLY A 39 -3.75 13.39 0.38
C GLY A 39 -4.00 11.89 0.51
N LEU A 40 -4.54 11.25 -0.53
CA LEU A 40 -4.51 9.82 -0.71
C LEU A 40 -3.13 9.47 -1.28
N GLY A 41 -2.14 9.29 -0.39
CA GLY A 41 -0.85 8.72 -0.80
C GLY A 41 -1.06 7.46 -1.64
N SER A 42 -0.19 7.24 -2.62
CA SER A 42 -0.21 5.96 -3.35
C SER A 42 -0.10 4.82 -2.33
N PRO A 43 -0.90 3.75 -2.44
CA PRO A 43 -0.63 2.57 -1.64
C PRO A 43 0.79 2.12 -1.97
N GLU A 44 1.66 2.13 -0.95
CA GLU A 44 2.98 1.50 -1.06
C GLU A 44 2.73 0.08 -1.57
N THR A 45 3.33 -0.25 -2.71
CA THR A 45 3.05 -1.50 -3.40
C THR A 45 4.02 -2.54 -2.86
N ALA A 46 3.50 -3.61 -2.26
CA ALA A 46 4.32 -4.71 -1.79
C ALA A 46 5.21 -5.25 -2.93
N PRO A 47 6.47 -5.62 -2.64
CA PRO A 47 7.33 -6.32 -3.59
C PRO A 47 6.62 -7.53 -4.18
N GLN A 48 6.65 -7.68 -5.51
CA GLN A 48 6.03 -8.81 -6.19
C GLN A 48 7.10 -9.87 -6.47
N ALA A 49 7.18 -10.87 -5.60
CA ALA A 49 8.13 -11.96 -5.70
C ALA A 49 7.45 -13.33 -5.73
N SER A 50 7.94 -14.20 -6.61
CA SER A 50 7.55 -15.59 -6.66
C SER A 50 8.50 -16.39 -5.77
N ILE A 51 7.98 -16.82 -4.62
CA ILE A 51 8.69 -17.70 -3.67
C ILE A 51 8.14 -19.11 -3.83
N LYS A 52 8.98 -20.11 -3.64
CA LYS A 52 8.57 -21.51 -3.53
C LYS A 52 9.08 -22.08 -2.21
N ALA A 53 8.20 -22.77 -1.49
CA ALA A 53 8.61 -23.56 -0.33
C ALA A 53 8.85 -25.03 -0.74
N SER A 54 9.91 -25.63 -0.23
CA SER A 54 10.27 -27.03 -0.45
C SER A 54 10.83 -27.68 0.82
N ASN A 55 10.96 -29.00 0.80
CA ASN A 55 11.59 -29.78 1.88
C ASN A 55 10.97 -29.50 3.26
N MET A 56 9.63 -29.48 3.31
CA MET A 56 8.89 -29.20 4.52
C MET A 56 9.04 -30.36 5.51
N THR A 57 9.48 -30.03 6.71
CA THR A 57 9.64 -30.95 7.83
C THR A 57 9.00 -30.35 9.09
N SER A 58 8.83 -31.16 10.14
CA SER A 58 8.34 -30.67 11.43
C SER A 58 9.25 -29.63 12.09
N SER A 59 10.49 -29.48 11.62
CA SER A 59 11.51 -28.55 12.16
C SER A 59 11.83 -27.36 11.26
N GLY A 60 11.28 -27.29 10.05
CA GLY A 60 11.58 -26.20 9.13
C GLY A 60 11.37 -26.57 7.67
N PHE A 61 11.66 -25.62 6.78
CA PHE A 61 11.50 -25.76 5.34
C PHE A 61 12.48 -24.86 4.59
N ASP A 62 12.77 -25.21 3.35
CA ASP A 62 13.56 -24.41 2.41
C ASP A 62 12.64 -23.44 1.64
N ILE A 63 13.11 -22.21 1.44
CA ILE A 63 12.46 -21.23 0.57
C ILE A 63 13.38 -20.84 -0.58
N GLU A 64 12.85 -20.83 -1.80
CA GLU A 64 13.56 -20.48 -3.03
C GLU A 64 12.90 -19.26 -3.68
N HIS A 65 13.72 -18.27 -4.06
CA HIS A 65 13.26 -17.10 -4.80
C HIS A 65 13.26 -17.40 -6.31
N GLN A 66 12.09 -17.64 -6.90
CA GLN A 66 11.98 -18.05 -8.31
C GLN A 66 11.97 -16.89 -9.30
N GLY A 67 11.64 -15.67 -8.86
CA GLY A 67 11.73 -14.46 -9.68
C GLY A 67 10.92 -13.30 -9.10
N GLY A 68 11.04 -12.11 -9.70
CA GLY A 68 10.37 -10.89 -9.25
C GLY A 68 11.30 -9.93 -8.50
N ASP A 69 10.71 -9.11 -7.65
CA ASP A 69 11.42 -8.10 -6.87
C ASP A 69 12.23 -8.73 -5.72
N GLN A 70 13.34 -8.11 -5.34
CA GLN A 70 14.10 -8.53 -4.17
C GLN A 70 13.28 -8.27 -2.88
N ILE A 71 13.26 -9.25 -1.98
CA ILE A 71 12.60 -9.13 -0.68
C ILE A 71 13.63 -8.75 0.37
N SER A 72 13.35 -7.73 1.18
CA SER A 72 14.17 -7.38 2.34
C SER A 72 13.49 -7.86 3.62
N PHE A 73 14.22 -8.57 4.47
CA PHE A 73 13.82 -8.86 5.85
C PHE A 73 14.45 -7.86 6.83
N GLU A 74 15.33 -6.97 6.34
CA GLU A 74 15.93 -5.90 7.12
C GLU A 74 14.86 -4.92 7.63
N ASN A 75 15.06 -4.38 8.83
CA ASN A 75 14.18 -3.38 9.45
C ASN A 75 12.70 -3.77 9.52
N ASN A 76 12.39 -5.08 9.49
CA ASN A 76 11.02 -5.62 9.60
C ASN A 76 10.11 -5.24 8.42
N ASP A 77 10.70 -4.95 7.26
CA ASP A 77 9.99 -4.60 6.01
C ASP A 77 9.10 -5.75 5.50
N THR A 78 9.59 -6.99 5.61
CA THR A 78 8.79 -8.20 5.33
C THR A 78 8.72 -9.12 6.54
N LYS A 79 7.51 -9.60 6.85
CA LYS A 79 7.22 -10.57 7.90
C LYS A 79 6.89 -11.94 7.36
N LEU A 80 7.40 -12.97 8.02
CA LEU A 80 6.98 -14.35 7.83
C LEU A 80 5.95 -14.72 8.90
N MET A 81 4.70 -14.93 8.50
CA MET A 81 3.64 -15.42 9.39
C MET A 81 3.38 -16.91 9.16
N ILE A 82 3.42 -17.69 10.24
CA ILE A 82 3.11 -19.13 10.23
C ILE A 82 2.03 -19.38 11.27
N ALA A 83 0.92 -20.00 10.85
CA ALA A 83 -0.24 -20.24 11.70
C ALA A 83 -0.75 -18.98 12.45
N GLY A 84 -0.53 -17.79 11.87
CA GLY A 84 -0.91 -16.49 12.45
C GLY A 84 0.08 -15.91 13.47
N ALA A 85 1.24 -16.55 13.70
CA ALA A 85 2.33 -16.00 14.51
C ALA A 85 3.46 -15.49 13.63
N ASP A 86 4.07 -14.37 14.02
CA ASP A 86 5.29 -13.85 13.38
C ASP A 86 6.48 -14.76 13.71
N ARG A 87 7.17 -15.21 12.66
CA ARG A 87 8.34 -16.10 12.66
C ARG A 87 9.44 -15.55 11.76
N THR A 88 9.49 -14.24 11.54
CA THR A 88 10.51 -13.60 10.69
C THR A 88 11.94 -13.89 11.19
N THR A 89 12.13 -13.98 12.50
CA THR A 89 13.41 -14.35 13.12
C THR A 89 13.82 -15.82 12.94
N ALA A 90 12.93 -16.66 12.41
CA ALA A 90 13.23 -18.06 12.09
C ALA A 90 14.00 -18.20 10.77
N ILE A 91 14.13 -17.12 10.00
CA ILE A 91 14.85 -17.08 8.74
C ILE A 91 16.35 -16.93 9.04
N ASP A 92 17.16 -17.93 8.65
CA ASP A 92 18.56 -17.99 9.05
C ASP A 92 19.48 -17.06 8.22
N GLY A 93 19.80 -15.89 8.75
CA GLY A 93 21.04 -15.17 8.41
C GLY A 93 21.08 -14.45 7.05
N ASN A 94 19.94 -14.00 6.54
CA ASN A 94 19.93 -13.19 5.32
C ASN A 94 18.99 -11.99 5.44
N ASP A 95 19.55 -10.78 5.39
CA ASP A 95 18.77 -9.53 5.47
C ASP A 95 18.03 -9.24 4.15
N THR A 96 18.53 -9.80 3.04
CA THR A 96 17.95 -9.60 1.70
C THR A 96 17.87 -10.91 0.93
N PHE A 97 16.72 -11.20 0.35
CA PHE A 97 16.44 -12.39 -0.45
C PHE A 97 16.26 -12.02 -1.92
N SER A 98 17.25 -12.40 -2.74
CA SER A 98 17.30 -12.10 -4.17
C SER A 98 16.99 -13.33 -5.02
N VAL A 99 16.72 -13.13 -6.31
CA VAL A 99 16.34 -14.17 -7.26
C VAL A 99 17.41 -15.27 -7.34
N GLY A 100 16.96 -16.53 -7.25
CA GLY A 100 17.82 -17.71 -7.23
C GLY A 100 18.45 -18.02 -5.87
N GLY A 101 18.16 -17.21 -4.85
CA GLY A 101 18.54 -17.49 -3.48
C GLY A 101 17.70 -18.63 -2.89
N GLU A 102 18.34 -19.44 -2.06
CA GLU A 102 17.69 -20.46 -1.22
C GLU A 102 18.03 -20.18 0.24
N LEU A 103 17.04 -20.35 1.12
CA LEU A 103 17.17 -20.02 2.54
C LEU A 103 16.40 -21.03 3.39
N TRP A 104 16.98 -21.38 4.53
CA TRP A 104 16.34 -22.26 5.51
C TRP A 104 15.54 -21.45 6.52
N VAL A 105 14.33 -21.93 6.82
CA VAL A 105 13.48 -21.38 7.87
C VAL A 105 13.37 -22.39 9.02
N ASN A 106 13.93 -22.04 10.17
CA ASN A 106 13.95 -22.88 11.36
C ASN A 106 12.72 -22.66 12.25
N THR A 107 11.66 -23.42 11.98
CA THR A 107 10.38 -23.28 12.70
C THR A 107 9.67 -24.61 12.85
N SER A 108 8.94 -24.78 13.94
CA SER A 108 8.06 -25.94 14.09
C SER A 108 6.84 -25.78 13.19
N LEU A 109 6.64 -26.75 12.29
CA LEU A 109 5.48 -26.81 11.39
C LEU A 109 4.57 -27.98 11.77
N THR A 110 3.28 -27.77 11.61
CA THR A 110 2.26 -28.83 11.62
C THR A 110 1.57 -28.93 10.27
N ASP A 111 1.06 -30.11 9.94
CA ASP A 111 0.34 -30.34 8.70
C ASP A 111 -0.89 -29.42 8.62
N GLY A 112 -1.03 -28.72 7.49
CA GLY A 112 -2.08 -27.72 7.27
C GLY A 112 -1.78 -26.31 7.77
N ASP A 113 -0.60 -26.03 8.33
CA ASP A 113 -0.24 -24.67 8.74
C ASP A 113 -0.14 -23.71 7.54
N SER A 114 -0.76 -22.54 7.65
CA SER A 114 -0.63 -21.49 6.63
C SER A 114 0.66 -20.71 6.83
N ILE A 115 1.51 -20.69 5.81
CA ILE A 115 2.76 -19.92 5.74
C ILE A 115 2.51 -18.72 4.83
N ARG A 116 2.78 -17.51 5.30
CA ARG A 116 2.53 -16.27 4.55
C ARG A 116 3.70 -15.31 4.70
N PHE A 117 4.14 -14.75 3.60
CA PHE A 117 5.04 -13.60 3.58
C PHE A 117 4.17 -12.35 3.42
N ILE A 118 4.32 -11.39 4.32
CA ILE A 118 3.53 -10.15 4.36
C ILE A 118 4.49 -8.97 4.42
N ASP A 119 4.25 -7.98 3.58
CA ASP A 119 4.94 -6.70 3.62
C ASP A 119 4.39 -5.84 4.78
N ASP A 120 5.25 -5.24 5.61
CA ASP A 120 4.83 -4.50 6.81
C ASP A 120 4.21 -3.13 6.47
N ASP A 121 4.71 -2.47 5.42
CA ASP A 121 4.26 -1.15 5.01
C ASP A 121 2.87 -1.17 4.34
N SER A 122 2.65 -2.13 3.44
CA SER A 122 1.38 -2.27 2.71
C SER A 122 0.42 -3.28 3.35
N ASN A 123 0.91 -4.12 4.28
CA ASN A 123 0.19 -5.21 4.92
C ASN A 123 -0.44 -6.19 3.90
N GLN A 124 0.16 -6.31 2.72
CA GLN A 124 -0.26 -7.18 1.64
C GLN A 124 0.55 -8.49 1.64
N PRO A 125 -0.08 -9.65 1.31
CA PRO A 125 0.65 -10.90 1.18
C PRO A 125 1.50 -10.89 -0.10
N ILE A 126 2.81 -11.12 0.04
CA ILE A 126 3.75 -11.31 -1.06
C ILE A 126 3.62 -12.74 -1.60
N ALA A 127 3.56 -13.72 -0.70
CA ALA A 127 3.40 -15.13 -1.05
C ALA A 127 2.69 -15.90 0.06
N SER A 128 1.96 -16.96 -0.30
CA SER A 128 1.27 -17.81 0.67
C SER A 128 1.32 -19.27 0.26
N PHE A 129 1.59 -20.14 1.23
CA PHE A 129 1.71 -21.58 1.08
C PHE A 129 0.99 -22.27 2.23
N THR A 130 0.69 -23.55 2.06
CA THR A 130 0.22 -24.43 3.13
C THR A 130 1.29 -25.48 3.37
N ALA A 131 1.62 -25.72 4.64
CA ALA A 131 2.51 -26.80 5.03
C ALA A 131 1.83 -28.16 4.76
N ASP A 132 2.55 -29.03 4.08
CA ASP A 132 2.20 -30.44 3.81
C ASP A 132 3.44 -31.25 4.22
N ILE A 133 3.38 -31.88 5.41
CA ILE A 133 4.52 -32.57 6.06
C ILE A 133 4.32 -34.08 6.18
#